data_AF-X1JAE8-F1
#
_entry.id   AF-X1JAE8-F1
#
_cell.length_a   1.000
_cell.length_b   1.000
_cell.length_c   1.000
_cell.angle_alpha   90.00
_cell.angle_beta   90.00
_cell.angle_gamma   90.00
#
_symmetry.space_group_name_H-M   'P 1'
#
loop_
_entity.id
_entity.type
_entity.pdbx_description
1 polymer ?
#
loop_
_entity_poly.entity_id
_entity_poly.type
_entity_poly.pdbx_seq_one_letter_code
_entity_poly.pdbx_strand_id
1 'polypeptide(L)'
;KTTVFHIYGKKVASLMEPININEENFKLHGLMGHSEISKNNRTQSSIFLNKRYVISDLIFRAIQEAYKGTLMTGKFPFFIVNLDINPSVIDFNVHPKKLNIRFENEEYIYNKVYNVVRQFVEEKFIEKEDSYNFLEIGKYVSIKTDSEKEELYQESENSMDAIERVTKDP
;
A
#
# COMPACT_ATOMS: atom_id res chain seq x y z
N LYS A 1 -5.64 10.35 6.69
CA LYS A 1 -4.96 10.86 5.48
C LYS A 1 -4.41 12.30 5.64
N THR A 2 -5.05 13.20 6.42
CA THR A 2 -4.60 14.59 6.64
C THR A 2 -3.17 14.76 7.16
N THR A 3 -2.74 13.98 8.16
CA THR A 3 -1.36 14.06 8.67
C THR A 3 -0.33 13.68 7.61
N VAL A 4 -0.60 12.60 6.86
CA VAL A 4 0.26 12.18 5.74
C VAL A 4 0.36 13.27 4.68
N PHE A 5 -0.75 13.93 4.35
CA PHE A 5 -0.74 15.05 3.41
C PHE A 5 0.22 16.16 3.84
N HIS A 6 0.21 16.55 5.11
CA HIS A 6 1.09 17.61 5.60
C HIS A 6 2.56 17.20 5.70
N ILE A 7 2.86 15.92 5.95
CA ILE A 7 4.24 15.44 6.13
C ILE A 7 4.87 15.01 4.81
N TYR A 8 4.12 14.29 3.96
CA TYR A 8 4.62 13.64 2.75
C TYR A 8 4.04 14.22 1.45
N GLY A 9 3.12 15.17 1.56
CA GLY A 9 2.52 15.86 0.42
C GLY A 9 1.32 15.13 -0.19
N LYS A 10 0.67 15.85 -1.11
CA LYS A 10 -0.57 15.42 -1.79
C LYS A 10 -0.44 14.08 -2.50
N LYS A 11 0.64 13.89 -3.27
CA LYS A 11 0.86 12.67 -4.07
C LYS A 11 0.87 11.42 -3.20
N VAL A 12 1.62 11.45 -2.09
CA VAL A 12 1.68 10.30 -1.18
C VAL A 12 0.32 10.07 -0.53
N ALA A 13 -0.33 11.11 -0.02
CA ALA A 13 -1.62 10.97 0.64
C ALA A 13 -2.74 10.44 -0.29
N SER A 14 -2.71 10.78 -1.59
CA SER A 14 -3.68 10.30 -2.58
C SER A 14 -3.46 8.83 -2.98
N LEU A 15 -2.23 8.33 -2.84
CA LEU A 15 -1.85 6.96 -3.19
C LEU A 15 -1.78 6.05 -1.96
N MET A 16 -2.51 6.41 -0.90
CA MET A 16 -2.65 5.60 0.30
C MET A 16 -4.10 5.23 0.53
N GLU A 17 -4.35 3.99 0.93
CA GLU A 17 -5.66 3.49 1.29
C GLU A 17 -5.74 3.01 2.74
N PRO A 18 -6.88 3.23 3.42
CA PRO A 18 -7.04 2.83 4.81
C PRO A 18 -7.27 1.34 4.93
N ILE A 19 -6.48 0.70 5.79
CA ILE A 19 -6.72 -0.67 6.26
C ILE A 19 -7.36 -0.59 7.65
N ASN A 20 -8.37 -1.42 7.91
CA ASN A 20 -9.02 -1.51 9.20
C ASN A 20 -9.62 -2.90 9.43
N ILE A 21 -8.88 -3.74 10.16
CA ILE A 21 -9.33 -5.03 10.67
C ILE A 21 -9.53 -4.91 12.17
N ASN A 22 -10.68 -5.36 12.65
CA ASN A 22 -11.05 -5.33 14.05
C ASN A 22 -11.63 -6.69 14.44
N GLU A 23 -10.76 -7.60 14.87
CA GLU A 23 -11.12 -8.89 15.44
C GLU A 23 -10.87 -8.88 16.96
N GLU A 24 -11.40 -9.87 17.67
CA GLU A 24 -11.41 -9.93 19.14
C GLU A 24 -10.01 -9.75 19.75
N ASN A 25 -9.00 -10.43 19.21
CA ASN A 25 -7.63 -10.44 19.74
C ASN A 25 -6.59 -9.86 18.78
N PHE A 26 -7.04 -9.27 17.66
CA PHE A 26 -6.16 -8.72 16.63
C PHE A 26 -6.82 -7.53 15.95
N LYS A 27 -6.18 -6.37 16.02
CA LYS A 27 -6.61 -5.19 15.27
C LYS A 27 -5.46 -4.64 14.47
N LEU A 28 -5.65 -4.49 13.17
CA LEU A 28 -4.68 -3.87 12.27
C LEU A 28 -5.36 -2.70 11.58
N HIS A 29 -4.90 -1.49 11.85
CA HIS A 29 -5.44 -0.29 11.23
C HIS A 29 -4.35 0.68 10.83
N GLY A 30 -4.65 1.53 9.84
CA GLY A 30 -3.69 2.52 9.37
C GLY A 30 -3.86 2.84 7.91
N LEU A 31 -2.76 3.15 7.24
CA LEU A 31 -2.70 3.50 5.83
C LEU A 31 -1.64 2.66 5.14
N MET A 32 -2.03 2.03 4.04
CA MET A 32 -1.18 1.25 3.15
C MET A 32 -0.96 2.04 1.86
N GLY A 33 0.26 2.06 1.33
CA GLY A 33 0.59 2.80 0.11
C GLY A 33 0.58 1.94 -1.15
N HIS A 34 0.17 2.54 -2.27
CA HIS A 34 0.29 1.96 -3.61
C HIS A 34 1.76 1.73 -4.00
N SER A 35 2.02 0.82 -4.95
CA SER A 35 3.37 0.47 -5.43
C SER A 35 4.12 1.68 -6.02
N GLU A 36 3.40 2.64 -6.61
CA GLU A 36 3.94 3.87 -7.20
C GLU A 36 4.69 4.76 -6.18
N ILE A 37 4.31 4.70 -4.90
CA ILE A 37 4.98 5.44 -3.81
C ILE A 37 5.95 4.59 -3.01
N SER A 38 6.35 3.44 -3.55
CA SER A 38 7.38 2.58 -2.96
C SER A 38 8.72 3.31 -2.78
N LYS A 39 9.54 2.79 -1.85
CA LYS A 39 10.77 3.43 -1.38
C LYS A 39 11.98 2.55 -1.67
N ASN A 40 13.16 3.17 -1.66
CA ASN A 40 14.44 2.46 -1.83
C ASN A 40 14.93 1.81 -0.51
N ASN A 41 14.25 2.07 0.59
CA ASN A 41 14.53 1.48 1.90
C ASN A 41 13.27 1.49 2.76
N ARG A 42 13.35 0.85 3.93
CA ARG A 42 12.25 0.71 4.88
C ARG A 42 12.02 1.89 5.83
N THR A 43 12.83 2.97 5.78
CA THR A 43 12.81 4.00 6.85
C THR A 43 11.52 4.80 6.93
N GLN A 44 10.75 4.85 5.84
CA GLN A 44 9.47 5.54 5.77
C GLN A 44 8.27 4.63 6.03
N SER A 45 8.51 3.36 6.39
CA SER A 45 7.46 2.45 6.86
C SER A 45 7.40 2.49 8.38
N SER A 46 6.24 2.82 8.92
CA SER A 46 6.04 2.95 10.36
C SER A 46 5.13 1.84 10.89
N ILE A 47 5.62 1.15 11.92
CA ILE A 47 4.85 0.15 12.66
C ILE A 47 4.66 0.68 14.08
N PHE A 48 3.41 0.68 14.51
CA PHE A 48 3.03 0.93 15.88
C PHE A 48 2.46 -0.36 16.47
N LEU A 49 2.84 -0.67 17.71
CA LEU A 49 2.26 -1.75 18.49
C LEU A 49 1.63 -1.15 19.74
N ASN A 50 0.33 -1.31 19.93
CA ASN A 50 -0.41 -0.70 21.03
C ASN A 50 -0.08 0.79 21.17
N LYS A 51 -0.08 1.51 20.03
CA LYS A 51 0.22 2.96 19.90
C LYS A 51 1.68 3.38 20.15
N ARG A 52 2.62 2.44 20.33
CA ARG A 52 4.06 2.74 20.47
C ARG A 52 4.79 2.43 19.17
N TYR A 53 5.64 3.36 18.72
CA TYR A 53 6.52 3.10 17.58
C TYR A 53 7.49 1.95 17.91
N VAL A 54 7.62 0.99 17.00
CA VAL A 54 8.47 -0.19 17.16
C VAL A 54 9.23 -0.48 15.87
N ILE A 55 10.37 -1.16 16.00
CA ILE A 55 11.08 -1.77 14.89
C ILE A 55 10.78 -3.28 14.97
N SER A 56 10.06 -3.80 13.97
CA SER A 56 9.68 -5.20 13.91
C SER A 56 9.99 -5.77 12.53
N ASP A 57 11.07 -6.54 12.43
CA ASP A 57 11.42 -7.25 11.20
C ASP A 57 10.38 -8.32 10.84
N LEU A 58 9.68 -8.87 11.83
CA LEU A 58 8.60 -9.85 11.62
C LEU A 58 7.43 -9.23 10.86
N ILE A 59 6.84 -8.16 11.41
CA ILE A 59 5.69 -7.47 10.80
C ILE A 59 6.09 -6.85 9.46
N PHE A 60 7.29 -6.25 9.39
CA PHE A 60 7.77 -5.65 8.15
C PHE A 60 7.89 -6.69 7.03
N ARG A 61 8.48 -7.86 7.31
CA ARG A 61 8.57 -8.95 6.32
C ARG A 61 7.19 -9.44 5.91
N ALA A 62 6.26 -9.64 6.84
CA ALA A 62 4.90 -10.07 6.51
C ALA A 62 4.21 -9.09 5.53
N ILE A 63 4.34 -7.78 5.78
CA ILE A 63 3.81 -6.75 4.87
C ILE A 63 4.55 -6.76 3.53
N GLN A 64 5.89 -6.76 3.54
CA GLN A 64 6.68 -6.75 2.31
C GLN A 64 6.38 -7.96 1.41
N GLU A 65 6.20 -9.13 2.01
CA GLU A 65 5.85 -10.37 1.31
C GLU A 65 4.43 -10.33 0.74
N ALA A 66 3.48 -9.73 1.44
CA ALA A 66 2.12 -9.55 0.93
C ALA A 66 2.07 -8.67 -0.33
N TYR A 67 3.01 -7.74 -0.46
CA TYR A 67 3.19 -6.87 -1.63
C TYR A 67 3.93 -7.52 -2.81
N LYS A 68 4.40 -8.77 -2.70
CA LYS A 68 5.06 -9.46 -3.82
C LYS A 68 4.16 -9.49 -5.06
N GLY A 69 4.76 -9.28 -6.21
CA GLY A 69 4.06 -9.15 -7.50
C GLY A 69 3.59 -7.71 -7.81
N THR A 70 3.48 -6.83 -6.82
CA THR A 70 3.13 -5.40 -7.04
C THR A 70 4.31 -4.44 -6.94
N LEU A 71 5.35 -4.82 -6.19
CA LEU A 71 6.55 -4.00 -6.03
C LEU A 71 7.60 -4.36 -7.09
N MET A 72 8.28 -3.34 -7.60
CA MET A 72 9.50 -3.55 -8.38
C MET A 72 10.61 -4.13 -7.49
N THR A 73 11.53 -4.88 -8.09
CA THR A 73 12.70 -5.45 -7.41
C THR A 73 13.49 -4.37 -6.66
N GLY A 74 13.84 -4.66 -5.40
CA GLY A 74 14.62 -3.75 -4.55
C GLY A 74 13.81 -2.58 -3.97
N LYS A 75 12.49 -2.54 -4.20
CA LYS A 75 11.60 -1.55 -3.57
C LYS A 75 10.94 -2.09 -2.31
N PHE A 76 10.59 -1.16 -1.44
CA PHE A 76 9.91 -1.41 -0.17
C PHE A 76 8.56 -0.69 -0.16
N PRO A 77 7.52 -1.29 0.41
CA PRO A 77 6.22 -0.63 0.51
C PRO A 77 6.34 0.61 1.41
N PHE A 78 5.43 1.57 1.21
CA PHE A 78 5.26 2.70 2.12
C PHE A 78 3.97 2.49 2.90
N PHE A 79 4.04 2.45 4.22
CA PHE A 79 2.86 2.22 5.06
C PHE A 79 3.03 2.84 6.45
N ILE A 80 1.89 3.08 7.10
CA ILE A 80 1.80 3.51 8.49
C ILE A 80 0.70 2.66 9.12
N VAL A 81 1.08 1.70 9.96
CA VAL A 81 0.12 0.75 10.56
C VAL A 81 0.26 0.72 12.07
N ASN A 82 -0.87 0.56 12.75
CA ASN A 82 -0.94 0.23 14.15
C ASN A 82 -1.55 -1.17 14.32
N LEU A 83 -0.84 -2.00 15.07
CA LEU A 83 -1.26 -3.32 15.49
C LEU A 83 -1.65 -3.21 16.96
N ASP A 84 -2.92 -3.40 17.27
CA ASP A 84 -3.39 -3.53 18.65
C ASP A 84 -3.67 -5.01 18.94
N ILE A 85 -2.91 -5.58 19.88
CA ILE A 85 -3.04 -6.97 20.33
C ILE A 85 -2.91 -7.02 21.85
N ASN A 86 -3.46 -8.08 22.45
CA ASN A 86 -3.40 -8.25 23.89
C ASN A 86 -1.94 -8.22 24.40
N PRO A 87 -1.57 -7.32 25.33
CA PRO A 87 -0.22 -7.29 25.89
C PRO A 87 0.23 -8.62 26.50
N SER A 88 -0.70 -9.46 26.95
CA SER A 88 -0.42 -10.78 27.52
C SER A 88 0.24 -11.75 26.54
N VAL A 89 0.08 -11.54 25.22
CA VAL A 89 0.71 -12.37 24.17
C VAL A 89 2.00 -11.76 23.59
N ILE A 90 2.49 -10.68 24.21
CA ILE A 90 3.72 -9.99 23.84
C ILE A 90 4.71 -10.08 25.01
N ASP A 91 5.86 -10.71 24.78
CA ASP A 91 6.99 -10.57 25.71
C ASP A 91 7.64 -9.20 25.49
N PHE A 92 7.21 -8.22 26.28
CA PHE A 92 7.89 -6.93 26.38
C PHE A 92 9.20 -7.08 27.17
N ASN A 93 10.17 -7.84 26.67
CA ASN A 93 11.54 -7.80 27.16
C ASN A 93 12.24 -6.53 26.66
N VAL A 94 11.59 -5.38 26.93
CA VAL A 94 11.80 -4.09 26.30
C VAL A 94 12.36 -3.16 27.36
N HIS A 95 13.69 -3.04 27.36
CA HIS A 95 14.36 -1.94 28.03
C HIS A 95 13.77 -0.62 27.50
N PRO A 96 13.53 0.42 28.31
CA PRO A 96 12.90 1.70 27.89
C PRO A 96 13.45 2.39 26.62
N LYS A 97 14.61 1.95 26.12
CA LYS A 97 15.31 2.49 24.95
C LYS A 97 15.41 1.52 23.76
N LYS A 98 14.96 0.27 23.87
CA LYS A 98 15.09 -0.73 22.79
C LYS A 98 13.76 -0.88 22.04
N LEU A 99 13.77 -0.51 20.76
CA LEU A 99 12.63 -0.53 19.84
C LEU A 99 12.26 -1.94 19.33
N ASN A 100 12.95 -2.99 19.79
CA ASN A 100 12.81 -4.35 19.29
C ASN A 100 11.83 -5.13 20.17
N ILE A 101 10.83 -5.72 19.54
CA ILE A 101 9.76 -6.53 20.17
C ILE A 101 9.92 -8.00 19.80
N ARG A 102 9.54 -8.90 20.71
CA ARG A 102 9.38 -10.33 20.45
C ARG A 102 7.94 -10.73 20.74
N PHE A 103 7.37 -11.54 19.87
CA PHE A 103 6.02 -12.09 20.06
C PHE A 103 6.14 -13.50 20.63
N GLU A 104 5.19 -13.90 21.46
CA GLU A 104 5.14 -15.27 21.99
C GLU A 104 4.93 -16.28 20.85
N ASN A 105 4.07 -15.94 19.89
CA ASN A 105 3.83 -16.73 18.69
C ASN A 105 4.10 -15.90 17.41
N GLU A 106 5.37 -15.82 17.02
CA GLU A 106 5.79 -15.06 15.83
C GLU A 106 5.17 -15.59 14.53
N GLU A 107 4.98 -16.90 14.40
CA GLU A 107 4.38 -17.51 13.21
C GLU A 107 2.92 -17.08 13.04
N TYR A 108 2.13 -17.13 14.12
CA TYR A 108 0.75 -16.66 14.11
C TYR A 108 0.67 -15.18 13.71
N ILE A 109 1.49 -14.32 14.32
CA ILE A 109 1.49 -12.88 14.03
C ILE A 109 1.90 -12.62 12.58
N TYR A 110 2.94 -13.29 12.09
CA TYR A 110 3.39 -13.18 10.71
C TYR A 110 2.28 -13.57 9.73
N ASN A 111 1.72 -14.78 9.88
CA ASN A 111 0.69 -15.29 8.98
C ASN A 111 -0.57 -14.42 9.01
N LYS A 112 -0.97 -13.96 10.20
CA LYS A 112 -2.15 -13.10 10.34
C LYS A 112 -1.96 -11.75 9.64
N VAL A 113 -0.82 -11.09 9.84
CA VAL A 113 -0.50 -9.83 9.17
C VAL A 113 -0.39 -10.04 7.65
N TYR A 114 0.33 -11.08 7.22
CA TYR A 114 0.50 -11.39 5.80
C TYR A 114 -0.85 -11.58 5.11
N ASN A 115 -1.72 -12.46 5.63
CA ASN A 115 -3.00 -12.77 5.00
C ASN A 115 -3.91 -11.53 4.89
N VAL A 116 -4.02 -10.77 5.98
CA VAL A 116 -4.83 -9.54 6.00
C VAL A 116 -4.31 -8.52 4.98
N VAL A 117 -3.00 -8.31 4.93
CA VAL A 117 -2.40 -7.32 4.04
C VAL A 117 -2.43 -7.81 2.60
N ARG A 118 -2.29 -9.11 2.36
CA ARG A 118 -2.34 -9.70 1.02
C ARG A 118 -3.71 -9.50 0.39
N GLN A 119 -4.77 -9.86 1.13
CA GLN A 119 -6.14 -9.62 0.71
C GLN A 119 -6.37 -8.13 0.42
N PHE A 120 -5.89 -7.25 1.30
CA PHE A 120 -6.00 -5.81 1.08
C PHE A 120 -5.30 -5.34 -0.21
N VAL A 121 -4.08 -5.80 -0.46
CA VAL A 121 -3.30 -5.43 -1.66
C VAL A 121 -4.02 -5.90 -2.92
N GLU A 122 -4.58 -7.11 -2.90
CA GLU A 122 -5.38 -7.65 -4.00
C GLU A 122 -6.60 -6.76 -4.27
N GLU A 123 -7.44 -6.50 -3.26
CA GLU A 123 -8.68 -5.74 -3.41
C GLU A 123 -8.48 -4.24 -3.72
N LYS A 124 -7.39 -3.64 -3.23
CA LYS A 124 -7.22 -2.16 -3.27
C LYS A 124 -6.18 -1.67 -4.26
N PHE A 125 -5.18 -2.49 -4.58
CA PHE A 125 -4.09 -2.09 -5.48
C PHE A 125 -4.12 -2.89 -6.77
N ILE A 126 -4.34 -4.21 -6.72
CA ILE A 126 -4.35 -5.03 -7.94
C ILE A 126 -5.68 -4.88 -8.68
N GLU A 127 -6.82 -5.19 -8.05
CA GLU A 127 -8.14 -5.12 -8.69
C GLU A 127 -8.54 -3.70 -9.10
N LYS A 128 -7.88 -2.69 -8.53
CA LYS A 128 -8.17 -1.27 -8.76
C LYS A 128 -7.04 -0.54 -9.46
N GLU A 129 -6.06 -1.24 -10.02
CA GLU A 129 -4.88 -0.65 -10.66
C GLU A 129 -5.29 0.39 -11.73
N ASP A 130 -6.30 0.08 -12.55
CA ASP A 130 -6.81 0.99 -13.60
C ASP A 130 -7.28 2.34 -13.06
N SER A 131 -7.81 2.38 -11.83
CA SER A 131 -8.24 3.63 -11.20
C SER A 131 -7.05 4.55 -10.86
N TYR A 132 -5.88 3.97 -10.55
CA TYR A 132 -4.65 4.72 -10.32
C TYR A 132 -4.01 5.16 -11.63
N ASN A 133 -4.03 4.29 -12.66
CA ASN A 133 -3.54 4.62 -13.99
C ASN A 133 -4.32 5.78 -14.62
N PHE A 134 -5.65 5.79 -14.50
CA PHE A 134 -6.47 6.89 -15.00
C PHE A 134 -6.15 8.23 -14.32
N LEU A 135 -5.86 8.21 -13.01
CA LEU A 135 -5.41 9.39 -12.26
C LEU A 135 -4.03 9.89 -12.72
N GLU A 136 -3.16 9.00 -13.17
CA GLU A 136 -1.85 9.36 -13.71
C GLU A 136 -1.99 9.93 -15.12
N ILE A 137 -2.69 9.24 -16.01
CA ILE A 137 -2.93 9.68 -17.40
C ILE A 137 -3.69 11.00 -17.43
N GLY A 138 -4.71 11.18 -16.60
CA GLY A 138 -5.46 12.44 -16.51
C GLY A 138 -4.56 13.64 -16.15
N LYS A 139 -3.50 13.44 -15.37
CA LYS A 139 -2.50 14.50 -15.12
C LYS A 139 -1.70 14.82 -16.37
N TYR A 140 -1.23 13.82 -17.10
CA TYR A 140 -0.49 14.02 -18.36
C TYR A 140 -1.34 14.76 -19.41
N VAL A 141 -2.60 14.35 -19.59
CA VAL A 141 -3.53 15.01 -20.53
C VAL A 141 -3.85 16.44 -20.11
N SER A 142 -3.90 16.74 -18.81
CA SER A 142 -4.11 18.11 -18.32
C SER A 142 -2.91 19.05 -18.46
N ILE A 143 -1.70 18.52 -18.63
CA ILE A 143 -0.46 19.30 -18.80
C ILE A 143 -0.24 19.72 -20.26
N LYS A 144 -0.78 18.96 -21.22
CA LYS A 144 -0.75 19.32 -22.64
C LYS A 144 -1.80 20.41 -22.95
N THR A 145 -1.38 21.46 -23.66
CA THR A 145 -2.23 22.59 -24.06
C THR A 145 -3.45 22.12 -24.85
N ASP A 146 -4.54 22.91 -24.82
CA ASP A 146 -5.84 22.52 -25.40
C ASP A 146 -5.79 22.14 -26.89
N SER A 147 -4.76 22.54 -27.64
CA SER A 147 -4.53 22.11 -29.03
C SER A 147 -4.08 20.64 -29.19
N GLU A 148 -3.42 20.05 -28.20
CA GLU A 148 -2.93 18.67 -28.25
C GLU A 148 -3.94 17.65 -27.71
N LYS A 149 -5.02 18.13 -27.07
CA LYS A 149 -6.08 17.26 -26.53
C LYS A 149 -6.94 16.67 -27.64
N GLU A 150 -7.28 17.44 -28.67
CA GLU A 150 -8.18 17.01 -29.75
C GLU A 150 -7.57 15.89 -30.62
N GLU A 151 -6.25 15.94 -30.89
CA GLU A 151 -5.54 14.88 -31.63
C GLU A 151 -5.48 13.57 -30.84
N LEU A 152 -5.30 13.62 -29.52
CA LEU A 152 -5.21 12.43 -28.67
C LEU A 152 -6.57 11.74 -28.48
N TYR A 153 -7.66 12.50 -28.36
CA TYR A 153 -9.01 11.92 -28.29
C TYR A 153 -9.32 11.17 -29.59
N GLN A 154 -9.00 11.74 -30.75
CA GLN A 154 -9.13 11.09 -32.05
C GLN A 154 -8.25 9.84 -32.18
N GLU A 155 -6.99 9.87 -31.75
CA GLU A 155 -6.12 8.68 -31.76
C GLU A 155 -6.62 7.58 -30.83
N SER A 156 -7.17 7.93 -29.66
CA SER A 156 -7.70 6.97 -28.70
C SER A 156 -8.98 6.29 -29.19
N GLU A 157 -9.91 7.04 -29.80
CA GLU A 157 -11.13 6.48 -30.43
C GLU A 157 -10.76 5.55 -31.59
N ASN A 158 -9.83 5.97 -32.45
CA ASN A 158 -9.36 5.13 -33.56
C ASN A 158 -8.66 3.86 -33.08
N SER A 159 -7.93 3.92 -31.96
CA SER A 159 -7.25 2.77 -31.38
C SER A 159 -8.23 1.81 -30.69
N MET A 160 -9.26 2.32 -30.01
CA MET A 160 -10.32 1.50 -29.43
C MET A 160 -11.16 0.81 -30.51
N ASP A 161 -11.50 1.53 -31.59
CA ASP A 161 -12.19 0.98 -32.76
C ASP A 161 -11.35 -0.11 -33.46
N ALA A 162 -10.04 0.07 -33.53
CA ALA A 162 -9.13 -0.93 -34.11
C ALA A 162 -9.06 -2.21 -33.26
N ILE A 163 -9.01 -2.08 -31.94
CA ILE A 163 -9.02 -3.22 -31.01
C ILE A 163 -10.37 -3.94 -31.04
N GLU A 164 -11.48 -3.21 -31.16
CA GLU A 164 -12.82 -3.80 -31.25
C GLU A 164 -13.05 -4.56 -32.56
N ARG A 165 -12.43 -4.13 -33.67
CA ARG A 165 -12.46 -4.86 -34.95
C ARG A 165 -11.63 -6.13 -34.91
N VAL A 166 -10.45 -6.10 -34.27
CA VAL A 166 -9.56 -7.27 -34.16
C VAL A 166 -10.13 -8.33 -33.20
N THR A 167 -10.98 -7.94 -32.24
CA THR A 167 -11.58 -8.86 -31.25
C THR A 167 -12.96 -9.39 -31.65
N LYS A 168 -13.54 -8.93 -32.76
CA LYS A 168 -14.87 -9.35 -33.25
C LYS A 168 -14.85 -10.28 -34.48
N ASP A 169 -13.71 -10.53 -35.10
CA ASP A 169 -13.59 -11.58 -36.12
C ASP A 169 -13.06 -12.88 -35.47
N PRO A 170 -13.85 -13.98 -35.48
CA PRO A 170 -13.53 -15.24 -34.80
C PRO A 170 -12.44 -16.09 -35.49
#